data_AF-J9FKB6-F1
#
_entry.id   AF-J9FKB6-F1
#
_cell.length_a   1.000
_cell.length_b   1.000
_cell.length_c   1.000
_cell.angle_alpha   90.00
_cell.angle_beta   90.00
_cell.angle_gamma   90.00
#
_symmetry.space_group_name_H-M   'P 1'
#
loop_
_entity.id
_entity.type
_entity.pdbx_description
1 polymer ?
#
loop_
_entity_poly.entity_id
_entity_poly.type
_entity_poly.pdbx_seq_one_letter_code
_entity_poly.pdbx_strand_id
1 'polypeptide(L)'
;MCIGAPCAVLIDDWKWLRARILKFSKGNDVIIDLVDIGNDNIVKIENVRPLLKIFGRLPPLALRCRMKDVDMNDLTMEKVNAFQNLIKSCGDIVRVELADVSSIPFLVNLYHPTVHDKNLGKLFYRCKEHVEHKAARERRWKQKLARMNNDFSNDCTSEEGSEGESLQPTHVLHLERLQKPIGDEPLYIAHIENSRFIYLHSKYHKDTIEKLEKQLLNKWSELKIVPEECLMPALACAYSDISTCNPCRVIVAEVGDQTLWLRSADHGWKKNLLKLDCLSGSLRLLTKEFSETPLMYLCCLSTSTQYHPHRSETNILRSILPTGTLVNIHRLSCKRSLPCKTDIFLDNNESVIDVLERLKTGKRVIHPCFDLVPYKPSPYSELCKLDCDYQEDLEIFLPFARGHLEYANL
;
A
#
# COMPACT_ATOMS: atom_id res chain seq x y z
N MET A 1 -5.87 23.64 10.37
CA MET A 1 -4.69 22.77 10.24
C MET A 1 -5.10 21.37 10.68
N CYS A 2 -4.60 20.32 10.03
CA CYS A 2 -4.95 18.91 10.32
C CYS A 2 -3.68 18.09 10.65
N ILE A 3 -3.87 16.84 11.11
CA ILE A 3 -2.76 15.91 11.31
C ILE A 3 -2.05 15.67 9.97
N GLY A 4 -0.71 15.67 9.99
CA GLY A 4 0.15 15.57 8.81
C GLY A 4 0.46 16.91 8.13
N ALA A 5 -0.22 18.00 8.49
CA ALA A 5 -0.01 19.29 7.84
C ALA A 5 1.38 19.89 8.15
N PRO A 6 2.06 20.48 7.15
CA PRO A 6 3.28 21.24 7.37
C PRO A 6 2.95 22.57 8.09
N CYS A 7 3.75 22.89 9.09
CA CYS A 7 3.57 24.08 9.92
C CYS A 7 4.93 24.72 10.25
N ALA A 8 4.88 26.00 10.62
CA ALA A 8 5.95 26.67 11.33
C ALA A 8 5.61 26.68 12.83
N VAL A 9 6.58 26.37 13.67
CA VAL A 9 6.41 26.35 15.13
C VAL A 9 7.41 27.27 15.80
N LEU A 10 6.94 28.07 16.74
CA LEU A 10 7.80 28.89 17.59
C LEU A 10 8.31 28.04 18.77
N ILE A 11 9.63 27.90 18.86
CA ILE A 11 10.34 27.21 19.95
C ILE A 11 11.23 28.21 20.68
N ASP A 12 11.26 28.12 22.02
CA ASP A 12 12.04 28.97 22.92
C ASP A 12 11.83 30.48 22.68
N ASP A 13 10.59 30.83 22.36
CA ASP A 13 10.07 32.17 22.03
C ASP A 13 10.73 32.93 20.88
N TRP A 14 11.89 32.52 20.36
CA TRP A 14 12.71 33.34 19.44
C TRP A 14 13.04 32.65 18.11
N LYS A 15 12.72 31.37 17.91
CA LYS A 15 13.05 30.63 16.68
C LYS A 15 11.84 29.95 16.07
N TRP A 16 11.55 30.29 14.81
CA TRP A 16 10.57 29.58 13.99
C TRP A 16 11.24 28.41 13.28
N LEU A 17 10.73 27.21 13.51
CA LEU A 17 11.21 25.97 12.91
C LEU A 17 10.13 25.35 12.04
N ARG A 18 10.55 24.59 11.02
CA ARG A 18 9.61 23.81 10.21
C ARG A 18 9.22 22.55 10.97
N ALA A 19 7.94 22.22 10.91
CA ALA A 19 7.39 21.07 11.61
C ALA A 19 6.24 20.44 10.85
N ARG A 20 5.84 19.25 11.32
CA ARG A 20 4.64 18.54 10.87
C ARG A 20 3.78 18.20 12.07
N ILE A 21 2.47 18.43 11.97
CA ILE A 21 1.52 18.11 13.04
C ILE A 21 1.36 16.59 13.14
N LEU A 22 1.64 16.01 14.31
CA LEU A 22 1.43 14.59 14.58
C LEU A 22 0.08 14.32 15.24
N LYS A 23 -0.31 15.15 16.21
CA LYS A 23 -1.54 14.94 17.00
C LYS A 23 -2.00 16.21 17.69
N PHE A 24 -3.31 16.36 17.87
CA PHE A 24 -3.92 17.35 18.75
C PHE A 24 -4.31 16.70 20.08
N SER A 25 -3.98 17.35 21.19
CA SER A 25 -4.34 16.94 22.55
C SER A 25 -5.52 17.75 23.08
N LYS A 26 -6.20 17.26 24.13
CA LYS A 26 -7.42 17.85 24.70
C LYS A 26 -7.22 19.19 25.46
N GLY A 27 -6.10 19.88 25.29
CA GLY A 27 -5.72 21.04 26.12
C GLY A 27 -4.93 22.11 25.39
N ASN A 28 -5.27 22.41 24.13
CA ASN A 28 -4.52 23.32 23.24
C ASN A 28 -3.09 22.91 22.90
N ASP A 29 -2.63 21.76 23.39
CA ASP A 29 -1.34 21.19 23.02
C ASP A 29 -1.41 20.46 21.68
N VAL A 30 -0.33 20.59 20.93
CA VAL A 30 -0.10 19.93 19.64
C VAL A 30 1.24 19.20 19.73
N ILE A 31 1.22 17.92 19.39
CA ILE A 31 2.44 17.15 19.19
C ILE A 31 2.90 17.39 17.76
N ILE A 32 4.13 17.86 17.60
CA ILE A 32 4.73 18.19 16.31
C ILE A 32 6.05 17.43 16.14
N ASP A 33 6.41 17.15 14.89
CA ASP A 33 7.68 16.58 14.46
C ASP A 33 8.51 17.70 13.83
N LEU A 34 9.65 18.06 14.43
CA LEU A 34 10.58 19.06 13.91
C LEU A 34 11.35 18.44 12.72
N VAL A 35 10.81 18.61 11.52
CA VAL A 35 11.23 17.89 10.30
C VAL A 35 12.70 18.11 9.88
N ASP A 36 13.36 19.12 10.42
CA ASP A 36 14.77 19.44 10.15
C ASP A 36 15.73 18.98 11.25
N ILE A 37 15.20 18.53 12.40
CA ILE A 37 15.95 18.11 13.58
C ILE A 37 15.68 16.63 13.89
N GLY A 38 14.46 16.15 13.64
CA GLY A 38 14.04 14.76 13.86
C GLY A 38 13.52 14.47 15.26
N ASN A 39 13.20 15.51 16.05
CA ASN A 39 12.65 15.38 17.40
C ASN A 39 11.17 15.75 17.45
N ASP A 40 10.42 14.98 18.23
CA ASP A 40 9.02 15.27 18.54
C ASP A 40 8.95 16.24 19.73
N ASN A 41 8.17 17.32 19.61
CA ASN A 41 7.93 18.29 20.67
C ASN A 41 6.44 18.46 20.93
N ILE A 42 6.12 18.85 22.17
CA ILE A 42 4.78 19.28 22.55
C ILE A 42 4.80 20.81 22.63
N VAL A 43 3.92 21.45 21.87
CA VAL A 43 3.82 22.91 21.80
C VAL A 43 2.37 23.35 21.92
N LYS A 44 2.15 24.58 22.36
CA LYS A 44 0.82 25.17 22.35
C LYS A 44 0.40 25.52 20.93
N ILE A 45 -0.88 25.35 20.60
CA ILE A 45 -1.47 25.70 19.31
C ILE A 45 -1.23 27.17 18.92
N GLU A 46 -1.15 28.06 19.92
CA GLU A 46 -0.86 29.50 19.73
C GLU A 46 0.53 29.77 19.14
N ASN A 47 1.46 28.82 19.26
CA ASN A 47 2.81 28.86 18.70
C ASN A 47 2.92 28.17 17.34
N VAL A 48 1.81 27.65 16.78
CA VAL A 48 1.77 26.96 15.50
C VAL A 48 1.15 27.86 14.44
N ARG A 49 1.80 27.95 13.27
CA ARG A 49 1.30 28.68 12.10
C ARG A 49 1.36 27.79 10.85
N PRO A 50 0.45 27.96 9.87
CA PRO A 50 0.60 27.33 8.57
C PRO A 50 1.96 27.68 7.96
N LEU A 51 2.63 26.69 7.36
CA LEU A 51 3.92 26.93 6.71
C LEU A 51 3.71 27.69 5.39
N LEU A 52 4.36 28.85 5.23
CA LEU A 52 4.33 29.57 3.96
C LEU A 52 5.00 28.76 2.86
N LYS A 53 4.42 28.79 1.64
CA LYS A 53 4.88 28.01 0.48
C LYS A 53 6.37 28.18 0.17
N ILE A 54 6.94 29.35 0.43
CA ILE A 54 8.38 29.62 0.22
C ILE A 54 9.27 28.78 1.14
N PHE A 55 8.83 28.48 2.36
CA PHE A 55 9.57 27.67 3.34
C PHE A 55 9.27 26.16 3.22
N GLY A 56 8.22 25.80 2.48
CA GLY A 56 7.89 24.42 2.14
C GLY A 56 8.65 23.85 0.94
N ARG A 57 9.56 24.62 0.33
CA ARG A 57 10.31 24.19 -0.87
C ARG A 57 11.40 23.16 -0.58
N LEU A 58 12.00 23.21 0.61
CA LEU A 58 13.02 22.25 1.03
C LEU A 58 12.32 20.98 1.55
N PRO A 59 12.81 19.78 1.25
CA PRO A 59 12.35 18.58 1.96
C PRO A 59 12.72 18.66 3.46
N PRO A 60 12.09 17.84 4.33
CA PRO A 60 12.61 17.56 5.66
C PRO A 60 14.11 17.28 5.63
N LEU A 61 14.89 18.01 6.43
CA LEU A 61 16.35 17.85 6.45
C LEU A 61 16.80 16.72 7.39
N ALA A 62 15.97 16.32 8.35
CA ALA A 62 16.25 15.17 9.20
C ALA A 62 15.77 13.87 8.54
N LEU A 63 16.70 12.93 8.36
CA LEU A 63 16.38 11.60 7.85
C LEU A 63 16.11 10.66 9.03
N ARG A 64 14.91 10.05 9.05
CA ARG A 64 14.57 9.07 10.08
C ARG A 64 15.18 7.73 9.71
N CYS A 65 16.11 7.25 10.53
CA CYS A 65 16.89 6.05 10.26
C CYS A 65 16.76 5.02 11.39
N ARG A 66 17.05 3.75 11.07
CA ARG A 66 17.20 2.64 12.01
C ARG A 66 18.44 1.85 11.62
N MET A 67 19.25 1.48 12.60
CA MET A 67 20.40 0.62 12.32
C MET A 67 19.96 -0.77 11.87
N LYS A 68 20.58 -1.28 10.81
CA LYS A 68 20.37 -2.64 10.31
C LYS A 68 20.73 -3.66 11.41
N ASP A 69 19.99 -4.77 11.46
CA ASP A 69 20.26 -5.94 12.33
C ASP A 69 20.26 -5.67 13.86
N VAL A 70 19.66 -4.56 14.29
CA VAL A 70 19.37 -4.27 15.70
C VAL A 70 17.92 -4.68 16.05
N ASP A 71 17.74 -5.50 17.09
CA ASP A 71 16.42 -5.90 17.57
C ASP A 71 15.85 -4.82 18.50
N MET A 72 14.73 -4.20 18.12
CA MET A 72 14.08 -3.16 18.92
C MET A 72 13.65 -3.67 20.32
N ASN A 73 13.44 -4.98 20.49
CA ASN A 73 13.10 -5.58 21.78
C ASN A 73 14.32 -5.80 22.69
N ASP A 74 15.52 -5.59 22.17
CA ASP A 74 16.80 -5.80 22.86
C ASP A 74 17.50 -4.45 23.16
N LEU A 75 16.79 -3.33 23.01
CA LEU A 75 17.27 -1.98 23.32
C LEU A 75 17.09 -1.67 24.82
N THR A 76 17.99 -2.20 25.65
CA THR A 76 18.07 -1.83 27.06
C THR A 76 18.58 -0.39 27.25
N MET A 77 18.30 0.22 28.40
CA MET A 77 18.80 1.56 28.75
C MET A 77 20.33 1.63 28.68
N GLU A 78 21.03 0.55 29.06
CA GLU A 78 22.49 0.44 28.96
C GLU A 78 22.98 0.54 27.51
N LYS A 79 22.32 -0.13 26.56
CA LYS A 79 22.68 -0.06 25.14
C LYS A 79 22.38 1.32 24.55
N VAL A 80 21.28 1.95 24.96
CA VAL A 80 20.98 3.33 24.55
C VAL A 80 22.07 4.29 25.05
N ASN A 81 22.48 4.17 26.31
CA ASN A 81 23.57 4.96 26.88
C ASN A 81 24.92 4.69 26.19
N ALA A 82 25.23 3.43 25.91
CA ALA A 82 26.43 3.03 25.19
C ALA A 82 26.45 3.64 23.77
N PHE A 83 25.31 3.64 23.08
CA PHE A 83 25.17 4.28 21.77
C PHE A 83 25.41 5.79 21.85
N GLN A 84 24.75 6.48 22.80
CA GLN A 84 24.94 7.93 22.99
C GLN A 84 26.41 8.28 23.30
N ASN A 85 27.06 7.52 24.17
CA ASN A 85 28.48 7.72 24.51
C ASN A 85 29.39 7.47 23.31
N LEU A 86 29.07 6.48 22.48
CA LEU A 86 29.82 6.19 21.25
C LEU A 86 29.72 7.33 20.25
N ILE A 87 28.51 7.87 20.01
CA ILE A 87 28.31 9.02 19.12
C ILE A 87 29.06 10.26 19.63
N LYS A 88 28.97 10.54 20.93
CA LYS A 88 29.73 11.63 21.57
C LYS A 88 31.24 11.47 21.40
N SER A 89 31.76 10.24 21.53
CA SER A 89 33.18 9.95 21.31
C SER A 89 33.63 10.19 19.86
N CYS A 90 32.69 10.21 18.91
CA CYS A 90 32.93 10.55 17.51
C CYS A 90 32.70 12.05 17.20
N GLY A 91 32.48 12.88 18.22
CA GLY A 91 32.20 14.31 18.04
C GLY A 91 30.84 14.59 17.41
N ASP A 92 29.84 13.74 17.68
CA ASP A 92 28.47 13.82 17.13
C ASP A 92 28.40 13.71 15.58
N ILE A 93 29.49 13.27 14.95
CA ILE A 93 29.57 13.05 13.51
C ILE A 93 29.86 11.57 13.25
N VAL A 94 29.08 10.98 12.34
CA VAL A 94 29.26 9.60 11.89
C VAL A 94 29.12 9.51 10.38
N ARG A 95 29.77 8.51 9.77
CA ARG A 95 29.50 8.14 8.38
C ARG A 95 28.31 7.18 8.36
N VAL A 96 27.37 7.44 7.48
CA VAL A 96 26.14 6.64 7.34
C VAL A 96 26.13 6.01 5.96
N GLU A 97 26.00 4.70 5.91
CA GLU A 97 25.68 3.95 4.69
C GLU A 97 24.19 3.63 4.73
N LEU A 98 23.46 4.00 3.68
CA LEU A 98 22.06 3.66 3.53
C LEU A 98 21.97 2.21 3.01
N ALA A 99 21.60 1.28 3.89
CA ALA A 99 21.48 -0.14 3.59
C ALA A 99 20.12 -0.50 2.96
N ASP A 100 19.05 0.20 3.34
CA ASP A 100 17.73 0.06 2.73
C ASP A 100 16.98 1.39 2.79
N VAL A 101 16.65 1.93 1.62
CA VAL A 101 15.87 3.17 1.46
C VAL A 101 14.43 2.92 1.03
N SER A 102 14.01 1.65 0.96
CA SER A 102 12.66 1.26 0.55
C SER A 102 11.60 1.62 1.57
N SER A 103 11.98 1.84 2.84
CA SER A 103 11.06 2.27 3.89
C SER A 103 11.64 3.26 4.90
N ILE A 104 10.80 4.13 5.45
CA ILE A 104 11.10 4.99 6.60
C ILE A 104 10.66 4.27 7.89
N PRO A 105 11.54 4.11 8.90
CA PRO A 105 12.90 4.63 8.97
C PRO A 105 13.88 3.87 8.05
N PHE A 106 14.76 4.59 7.35
CA PHE A 106 15.77 4.00 6.47
C PHE A 106 16.69 3.06 7.24
N LEU A 107 17.02 1.90 6.68
CA LEU A 107 18.01 1.03 7.32
C LEU A 107 19.40 1.56 7.00
N VAL A 108 20.22 1.68 8.04
CA VAL A 108 21.56 2.24 7.92
C VAL A 108 22.61 1.38 8.61
N ASN A 109 23.84 1.44 8.08
CA ASN A 109 25.03 1.07 8.82
C ASN A 109 25.75 2.35 9.25
N LEU A 110 26.30 2.33 10.46
CA LEU A 110 27.05 3.46 11.03
C LEU A 110 28.53 3.13 11.04
N TYR A 111 29.35 4.05 10.55
CA TYR A 111 30.79 3.95 10.52
C TYR A 111 31.44 5.15 11.20
N HIS A 112 32.63 4.93 11.75
CA HIS A 112 33.43 5.98 12.35
C HIS A 112 33.72 7.09 11.32
N PRO A 113 33.66 8.38 11.72
CA PRO A 113 33.84 9.50 10.78
C PRO A 113 35.19 9.48 10.08
N THR A 114 36.27 9.13 10.79
CA THR A 114 37.65 9.22 10.29
C THR A 114 38.39 7.88 10.17
N VAL A 115 37.84 6.79 10.73
CA VAL A 115 38.52 5.48 10.73
C VAL A 115 37.84 4.60 9.69
N HIS A 116 38.60 4.20 8.67
CA HIS A 116 38.10 3.35 7.59
C HIS A 116 37.57 2.02 8.12
N ASP A 117 36.45 1.53 7.58
CA ASP A 117 35.78 0.26 7.92
C ASP A 117 35.41 -0.01 9.39
N LYS A 118 35.57 0.97 10.29
CA LYS A 118 35.13 0.83 11.68
C LYS A 118 33.61 0.98 11.77
N ASN A 119 32.91 -0.14 11.67
CA ASN A 119 31.45 -0.23 11.85
C ASN A 119 31.10 -0.04 13.34
N LEU A 120 30.42 1.07 13.64
CA LEU A 120 29.96 1.45 14.98
C LEU A 120 28.75 0.63 15.43
N GLY A 121 27.99 0.08 14.47
CA GLY A 121 26.81 -0.73 14.74
C GLY A 121 27.07 -2.14 15.24
N LYS A 122 28.29 -2.66 15.04
CA LYS A 122 28.67 -4.03 15.40
C LYS A 122 28.38 -4.40 16.85
N LEU A 123 28.50 -3.45 17.78
CA LEU A 123 28.23 -3.64 19.21
C LEU A 123 26.74 -3.80 19.54
N PHE A 124 25.87 -3.39 18.63
CA PHE A 124 24.41 -3.37 18.81
C PHE A 124 23.67 -4.40 17.95
N TYR A 125 24.38 -5.07 17.05
CA TYR A 125 23.79 -6.14 16.25
C TYR A 125 23.35 -7.30 17.13
N ARG A 126 22.31 -7.98 16.67
CA ARG A 126 21.79 -9.18 17.33
C ARG A 126 22.92 -10.17 17.59
N CYS A 127 23.11 -10.61 18.83
CA CYS A 127 23.90 -11.81 19.11
C CYS A 127 23.34 -12.97 18.26
N LYS A 128 24.23 -13.74 17.62
CA LYS A 128 23.85 -14.93 16.84
C LYS A 128 22.84 -15.76 17.66
N GLU A 129 21.68 -16.06 17.06
CA GLU A 129 20.59 -16.75 17.74
C GLU A 129 21.11 -18.02 18.47
N HIS A 130 20.95 -18.07 19.79
CA HIS A 130 21.27 -19.26 20.57
C HIS A 130 20.41 -20.43 20.05
N VAL A 131 21.01 -21.61 19.87
CA VAL A 131 20.35 -22.81 19.31
C VAL A 131 19.03 -23.13 20.02
N GLU A 132 18.99 -22.83 21.32
CA GLU A 132 17.82 -23.04 22.19
C GLU A 132 16.63 -22.13 21.85
N HIS A 133 16.87 -20.90 21.39
CA HIS A 133 15.82 -19.97 20.96
C HIS A 133 15.20 -20.37 19.61
N LYS A 134 15.99 -21.00 18.73
CA LYS A 134 15.49 -21.62 17.49
C LYS A 134 14.61 -22.83 17.83
N ALA A 135 15.09 -23.70 18.71
CA ALA A 135 14.34 -24.86 19.19
C ALA A 135 13.06 -24.47 19.95
N ALA A 136 13.07 -23.39 20.74
CA ALA A 136 11.87 -22.90 21.43
C ALA A 136 10.81 -22.36 20.48
N ARG A 137 11.22 -21.70 19.38
CA ARG A 137 10.31 -21.25 18.32
C ARG A 137 9.68 -22.41 17.58
N GLU A 138 10.48 -23.42 17.21
CA GLU A 138 9.98 -24.65 16.59
C GLU A 138 9.01 -25.40 17.50
N ARG A 139 9.29 -25.48 18.82
CA ARG A 139 8.36 -26.05 19.80
C ARG A 139 7.04 -25.31 19.87
N ARG A 140 7.05 -23.97 19.92
CA ARG A 140 5.81 -23.16 19.92
C ARG A 140 5.04 -23.29 18.60
N TRP A 141 5.74 -23.36 17.47
CA TRP A 141 5.13 -23.57 16.15
C TRP A 141 4.46 -24.96 16.06
N LYS A 142 5.14 -26.01 16.53
CA LYS A 142 4.58 -27.37 16.61
C LYS A 142 3.37 -27.45 17.54
N GLN A 143 3.41 -26.82 18.72
CA GLN A 143 2.24 -26.74 19.61
C GLN A 143 1.07 -25.98 18.97
N LYS A 144 1.34 -24.95 18.18
CA LYS A 144 0.31 -24.21 17.46
C LYS A 144 -0.30 -25.04 16.33
N LEU A 145 0.52 -25.76 15.55
CA LEU A 145 0.02 -26.73 14.56
C LEU A 145 -0.85 -27.82 15.20
N ALA A 146 -0.44 -28.34 16.36
CA ALA A 146 -1.22 -29.36 17.08
C ALA A 146 -2.59 -28.85 17.54
N ARG A 147 -2.68 -27.57 17.96
CA ARG A 147 -3.97 -26.94 18.30
C ARG A 147 -4.84 -26.75 17.06
N MET A 148 -4.26 -26.36 15.93
CA MET A 148 -4.99 -26.16 14.68
C MET A 148 -5.51 -27.47 14.07
N ASN A 149 -4.83 -28.60 14.31
CA ASN A 149 -5.27 -29.91 13.83
C ASN A 149 -6.35 -30.58 14.71
N ASN A 150 -6.47 -30.19 15.99
CA ASN A 150 -7.50 -30.76 16.89
C ASN A 150 -8.89 -30.10 16.73
N ASP A 151 -9.00 -28.93 16.10
CA ASP A 151 -10.29 -28.26 15.84
C ASP A 151 -11.02 -28.80 14.60
N PHE A 152 -10.40 -29.69 13.81
CA PHE A 152 -11.03 -30.31 12.62
C PHE A 152 -11.65 -31.69 12.88
N SER A 153 -11.73 -32.10 14.16
CA SER A 153 -12.30 -33.39 14.57
C SER A 153 -13.16 -33.21 15.83
N ASN A 154 -14.15 -32.33 15.78
CA ASN A 154 -15.38 -32.56 16.54
C ASN A 154 -16.56 -31.73 16.03
N ASP A 155 -17.57 -32.49 15.61
CA ASP A 155 -19.01 -32.22 15.71
C ASP A 155 -19.67 -31.25 14.74
N CYS A 156 -20.42 -31.84 13.79
CA CYS A 156 -21.68 -31.30 13.29
C CYS A 156 -22.63 -32.50 13.09
N THR A 157 -23.19 -33.00 14.17
CA THR A 157 -24.45 -33.76 14.11
C THR A 157 -25.64 -32.79 14.12
N SER A 158 -26.60 -33.10 13.27
CA SER A 158 -27.79 -32.34 12.91
C SER A 158 -28.78 -32.18 14.06
N GLU A 159 -29.37 -30.99 14.21
CA GLU A 159 -30.73 -30.84 14.73
C GLU A 159 -31.50 -29.83 13.87
N GLU A 160 -32.62 -30.31 13.32
CA GLU A 160 -33.68 -29.49 12.76
C GLU A 160 -34.44 -28.79 13.89
N GLY A 161 -34.69 -27.49 13.72
CA GLY A 161 -35.54 -26.71 14.60
C GLY A 161 -36.21 -25.59 13.80
N SER A 162 -37.53 -25.69 13.67
CA SER A 162 -38.44 -24.69 13.12
C SER A 162 -38.53 -23.45 14.02
N GLU A 163 -38.39 -22.24 13.44
CA GLU A 163 -39.27 -21.06 13.58
C GLU A 163 -38.55 -19.75 13.21
N GLY A 164 -39.19 -18.95 12.34
CA GLY A 164 -38.88 -17.53 12.12
C GLY A 164 -38.28 -17.18 10.75
N GLU A 165 -39.12 -16.82 9.76
CA GLU A 165 -38.69 -16.10 8.56
C GLU A 165 -38.17 -14.69 8.94
N SER A 166 -36.94 -14.60 9.43
CA SER A 166 -36.19 -13.36 9.35
C SER A 166 -35.79 -13.17 7.88
N LEU A 167 -36.23 -12.09 7.22
CA LEU A 167 -35.78 -11.75 5.86
C LEU A 167 -34.24 -11.68 5.83
N GLN A 168 -33.63 -12.75 5.35
CA GLN A 168 -32.18 -12.83 5.18
C GLN A 168 -31.73 -11.73 4.23
N PRO A 169 -30.72 -10.92 4.57
CA PRO A 169 -30.28 -9.82 3.74
C PRO A 169 -29.90 -10.31 2.33
N THR A 170 -30.41 -9.68 1.27
CA THR A 170 -30.30 -10.22 -0.10
C THR A 170 -29.13 -9.64 -0.91
N HIS A 171 -28.64 -8.46 -0.54
CA HIS A 171 -27.61 -7.74 -1.31
C HIS A 171 -26.25 -7.75 -0.63
N VAL A 172 -25.19 -7.75 -1.43
CA VAL A 172 -23.81 -7.64 -0.97
C VAL A 172 -23.51 -6.16 -0.71
N LEU A 173 -23.19 -5.83 0.53
CA LEU A 173 -22.77 -4.49 0.91
C LEU A 173 -21.27 -4.30 0.69
N HIS A 174 -20.46 -5.22 1.24
CA HIS A 174 -19.01 -5.19 1.17
C HIS A 174 -18.48 -6.54 0.68
N LEU A 175 -17.43 -6.54 -0.15
CA LEU A 175 -16.72 -7.75 -0.54
C LEU A 175 -15.62 -8.08 0.49
N GLU A 176 -15.26 -9.36 0.56
CA GLU A 176 -14.11 -9.82 1.33
C GLU A 176 -12.79 -9.25 0.78
N ARG A 177 -11.75 -9.16 1.63
CA ARG A 177 -10.42 -8.72 1.21
C ARG A 177 -9.77 -9.65 0.17
N LEU A 178 -8.77 -9.13 -0.54
CA LEU A 178 -8.02 -9.91 -1.53
C LEU A 178 -7.27 -11.09 -0.90
N GLN A 179 -7.28 -12.20 -1.64
CA GLN A 179 -6.47 -13.36 -1.31
C GLN A 179 -4.99 -13.11 -1.70
N LYS A 180 -4.11 -13.96 -1.17
CA LYS A 180 -2.68 -13.95 -1.51
C LYS A 180 -2.36 -15.14 -2.41
N PRO A 181 -1.41 -15.01 -3.34
CA PRO A 181 -0.93 -16.16 -4.09
C PRO A 181 -0.32 -17.17 -3.11
N ILE A 182 -0.78 -18.43 -3.17
CA ILE A 182 -0.38 -19.51 -2.24
C ILE A 182 0.71 -20.39 -2.86
N GLY A 183 0.62 -20.66 -4.17
CA GLY A 183 1.58 -21.48 -4.91
C GLY A 183 2.54 -20.66 -5.76
N ASP A 184 3.44 -21.38 -6.43
CA ASP A 184 4.41 -20.84 -7.39
C ASP A 184 3.92 -21.07 -8.84
N GLU A 185 2.60 -21.08 -9.02
CA GLU A 185 1.99 -21.18 -10.35
C GLU A 185 2.27 -19.92 -11.17
N PRO A 186 2.38 -20.05 -12.51
CA PRO A 186 2.50 -18.88 -13.36
C PRO A 186 1.21 -18.06 -13.32
N LEU A 187 1.36 -16.74 -13.25
CA LEU A 187 0.28 -15.78 -13.17
C LEU A 187 0.25 -14.92 -14.43
N TYR A 188 -0.82 -14.15 -14.60
CA TYR A 188 -1.01 -13.25 -15.72
C TYR A 188 -1.18 -11.83 -15.21
N ILE A 189 -0.58 -10.86 -15.90
CA ILE A 189 -0.80 -9.45 -15.60
C ILE A 189 -2.26 -9.08 -15.89
N ALA A 190 -3.00 -8.66 -14.87
CA ALA A 190 -4.35 -8.12 -15.03
C ALA A 190 -4.28 -6.62 -15.31
N HIS A 191 -3.63 -5.89 -14.40
CA HIS A 191 -3.50 -4.44 -14.47
C HIS A 191 -2.23 -3.97 -13.76
N ILE A 192 -1.59 -2.95 -14.32
CA ILE A 192 -0.46 -2.24 -13.71
C ILE A 192 -0.96 -0.85 -13.35
N GLU A 193 -1.26 -0.64 -12.07
CA GLU A 193 -1.45 0.72 -11.56
C GLU A 193 -0.07 1.38 -11.45
N ASN A 194 0.85 0.77 -10.69
CA ASN A 194 2.27 1.16 -10.65
C ASN A 194 3.14 0.07 -10.01
N SER A 195 4.43 0.33 -9.77
CA SER A 195 5.37 -0.65 -9.18
C SER A 195 4.98 -1.13 -7.77
N ARG A 196 4.08 -0.41 -7.07
CA ARG A 196 3.53 -0.79 -5.76
C ARG A 196 2.22 -1.57 -5.84
N PHE A 197 1.50 -1.47 -6.96
CA PHE A 197 0.18 -2.03 -7.14
C PHE A 197 0.09 -2.74 -8.51
N ILE A 198 0.48 -4.01 -8.50
CA ILE A 198 0.46 -4.91 -9.65
C ILE A 198 -0.61 -5.96 -9.40
N TYR A 199 -1.63 -5.98 -10.26
CA TYR A 199 -2.74 -6.91 -10.17
C TYR A 199 -2.49 -8.11 -11.06
N LEU A 200 -2.68 -9.30 -10.52
CA LEU A 200 -2.39 -10.58 -11.18
C LEU A 200 -3.59 -11.52 -11.15
N HIS A 201 -3.75 -12.30 -12.21
CA HIS A 201 -4.70 -13.40 -12.29
C HIS A 201 -3.99 -14.75 -12.30
N SER A 202 -4.54 -15.74 -11.61
CA SER A 202 -4.27 -17.15 -11.91
C SER A 202 -5.13 -17.60 -13.08
N LYS A 203 -4.89 -18.84 -13.56
CA LYS A 203 -5.80 -19.46 -14.54
C LYS A 203 -7.23 -19.60 -13.97
N TYR A 204 -7.34 -19.99 -12.71
CA TYR A 204 -8.62 -20.08 -12.01
C TYR A 204 -9.36 -18.74 -11.96
N HIS A 205 -8.66 -17.63 -11.69
CA HIS A 205 -9.29 -16.30 -11.71
C HIS A 205 -9.88 -15.98 -13.08
N LYS A 206 -9.10 -16.17 -14.16
CA LYS A 206 -9.58 -15.88 -15.52
C LYS A 206 -10.85 -16.67 -15.88
N ASP A 207 -10.82 -17.98 -15.64
CA ASP A 207 -11.94 -18.87 -15.97
C ASP A 207 -13.19 -18.54 -15.12
N THR A 208 -13.00 -18.15 -13.87
CA THR A 208 -14.09 -17.79 -12.94
C THR A 208 -14.66 -16.42 -13.27
N ILE A 209 -13.82 -15.42 -13.56
CA ILE A 209 -14.25 -14.08 -14.00
C ILE A 209 -15.12 -14.20 -15.26
N GLU A 210 -14.69 -14.97 -16.27
CA GLU A 210 -15.46 -15.13 -17.51
C GLU A 210 -16.87 -15.71 -17.25
N LYS A 211 -16.97 -16.70 -16.35
CA LYS A 211 -18.26 -17.29 -15.95
C LYS A 211 -19.11 -16.29 -15.16
N LEU A 212 -18.51 -15.59 -14.21
CA LEU A 212 -19.17 -14.62 -13.35
C LEU A 212 -19.73 -13.45 -14.16
N GLU A 213 -18.96 -12.90 -15.09
CA GLU A 213 -19.40 -11.80 -15.95
C GLU A 213 -20.53 -12.22 -16.90
N LYS A 214 -20.48 -13.45 -17.44
CA LYS A 214 -21.60 -14.02 -18.22
C LYS A 214 -22.87 -14.19 -17.37
N GLN A 215 -22.73 -14.62 -16.12
CA GLN A 215 -23.86 -14.74 -15.20
C GLN A 215 -24.44 -13.36 -14.83
N LEU A 216 -23.58 -12.37 -14.57
CA LEU A 216 -24.00 -10.98 -14.37
C LEU A 216 -24.75 -10.43 -15.58
N LEU A 217 -24.28 -10.73 -16.80
CA LEU A 217 -24.95 -10.31 -18.03
C LEU A 217 -26.35 -10.91 -18.13
N ASN A 218 -26.47 -12.23 -17.91
CA ASN A 218 -27.75 -12.93 -17.99
C ASN A 218 -28.77 -12.40 -16.96
N LYS A 219 -28.29 -12.01 -15.78
CA LYS A 219 -29.13 -11.48 -14.69
C LYS A 219 -29.22 -9.96 -14.66
N TRP A 220 -28.61 -9.26 -15.62
CA TRP A 220 -28.44 -7.80 -15.55
C TRP A 220 -29.77 -7.08 -15.35
N SER A 221 -30.81 -7.47 -16.09
CA SER A 221 -32.15 -6.89 -15.99
C SER A 221 -32.85 -7.14 -14.65
N GLU A 222 -32.50 -8.21 -13.94
CA GLU A 222 -33.07 -8.59 -12.65
C GLU A 222 -32.43 -7.82 -11.49
N LEU A 223 -31.17 -7.38 -11.65
CA LEU A 223 -30.46 -6.62 -10.63
C LEU A 223 -31.05 -5.20 -10.50
N LYS A 224 -31.31 -4.79 -9.26
CA LYS A 224 -31.82 -3.45 -8.95
C LYS A 224 -30.76 -2.38 -9.22
N ILE A 225 -31.18 -1.25 -9.76
CA ILE A 225 -30.33 -0.05 -9.87
C ILE A 225 -29.97 0.41 -8.45
N VAL A 226 -28.73 0.84 -8.24
CA VAL A 226 -28.29 1.37 -6.94
C VAL A 226 -29.03 2.67 -6.64
N PRO A 227 -29.81 2.76 -5.54
CA PRO A 227 -30.45 3.99 -5.12
C PRO A 227 -29.40 5.01 -4.66
N GLU A 228 -29.69 6.30 -4.87
CA GLU A 228 -28.74 7.36 -4.48
C GLU A 228 -28.49 7.38 -2.97
N GLU A 229 -29.48 7.05 -2.13
CA GLU A 229 -29.33 7.05 -0.67
C GLU A 229 -28.38 5.96 -0.17
N CYS A 230 -28.21 4.90 -0.96
CA CYS A 230 -27.34 3.77 -0.64
C CYS A 230 -25.90 3.98 -1.11
N LEU A 231 -25.63 4.99 -1.95
CA LEU A 231 -24.34 5.19 -2.58
C LEU A 231 -23.30 5.69 -1.57
N MET A 232 -22.37 4.82 -1.20
CA MET A 232 -21.33 5.12 -0.21
C MET A 232 -19.98 4.46 -0.56
N PRO A 233 -18.86 4.99 -0.05
CA PRO A 233 -17.57 4.33 -0.18
C PRO A 233 -17.61 2.89 0.33
N ALA A 234 -16.84 2.02 -0.32
CA ALA A 234 -16.78 0.57 -0.12
C ALA A 234 -17.99 -0.26 -0.57
N LEU A 235 -19.10 0.37 -1.01
CA LEU A 235 -20.25 -0.36 -1.55
C LEU A 235 -19.84 -1.24 -2.75
N ALA A 236 -20.20 -2.52 -2.69
CA ALA A 236 -20.01 -3.48 -3.77
C ALA A 236 -21.19 -3.44 -4.75
N CYS A 237 -20.89 -3.35 -6.05
CA CYS A 237 -21.91 -3.22 -7.11
C CYS A 237 -21.51 -3.98 -8.37
N ALA A 238 -22.49 -4.21 -9.25
CA ALA A 238 -22.25 -4.57 -10.63
C ALA A 238 -22.23 -3.30 -11.49
N TYR A 239 -21.33 -3.24 -12.46
CA TYR A 239 -21.16 -2.11 -13.36
C TYR A 239 -21.14 -2.55 -14.82
N SER A 240 -21.83 -1.79 -15.67
CA SER A 240 -21.79 -1.94 -17.12
C SER A 240 -21.95 -0.57 -17.80
N ASP A 241 -21.21 -0.35 -18.88
CA ASP A 241 -21.34 0.77 -19.79
C ASP A 241 -21.32 0.30 -21.26
N ILE A 242 -21.55 1.22 -22.20
CA ILE A 242 -21.56 0.92 -23.64
C ILE A 242 -20.19 0.43 -24.15
N SER A 243 -19.10 0.78 -23.45
CA SER A 243 -17.74 0.37 -23.79
C SER A 243 -17.35 -1.00 -23.25
N THR A 244 -18.05 -1.52 -22.25
CA THR A 244 -17.78 -2.84 -21.66
C THR A 244 -18.56 -3.93 -22.38
N CYS A 245 -17.88 -4.98 -22.86
CA CYS A 245 -18.55 -6.12 -23.49
C CYS A 245 -19.41 -6.92 -22.50
N ASN A 246 -19.01 -7.02 -21.23
CA ASN A 246 -19.77 -7.68 -20.17
C ASN A 246 -19.78 -6.81 -18.88
N PRO A 247 -20.86 -6.88 -18.08
CA PRO A 247 -20.88 -6.30 -16.73
C PRO A 247 -19.85 -6.99 -15.84
N CYS A 248 -19.31 -6.23 -14.89
CA CYS A 248 -18.30 -6.71 -13.95
C CYS A 248 -18.60 -6.24 -12.53
N ARG A 249 -17.93 -6.82 -11.53
CA ARG A 249 -18.03 -6.36 -10.15
C ARG A 249 -17.10 -5.18 -9.92
N VAL A 250 -17.62 -4.19 -9.21
CA VAL A 250 -16.90 -2.99 -8.81
C VAL A 250 -17.14 -2.67 -7.34
N ILE A 251 -16.27 -1.84 -6.79
CA ILE A 251 -16.39 -1.25 -5.46
C ILE A 251 -16.36 0.26 -5.64
N VAL A 252 -17.30 0.96 -5.01
CA VAL A 252 -17.31 2.42 -4.94
C VAL A 252 -16.12 2.87 -4.08
N ALA A 253 -15.20 3.63 -4.68
CA ALA A 253 -14.03 4.14 -3.96
C ALA A 253 -14.30 5.50 -3.33
N GLU A 254 -14.93 6.42 -4.06
CA GLU A 254 -15.23 7.77 -3.60
C GLU A 254 -16.52 8.27 -4.27
N VAL A 255 -17.35 8.95 -3.48
CA VAL A 255 -18.59 9.58 -3.94
C VAL A 255 -18.39 11.09 -3.86
N GLY A 256 -18.27 11.75 -5.01
CA GLY A 256 -18.25 13.20 -5.11
C GLY A 256 -19.64 13.76 -5.44
N ASP A 257 -19.73 15.08 -5.57
CA ASP A 257 -21.00 15.77 -5.85
C ASP A 257 -21.59 15.37 -7.22
N GLN A 258 -20.75 15.31 -8.25
CA GLN A 258 -21.14 14.97 -9.62
C GLN A 258 -20.45 13.73 -10.17
N THR A 259 -19.43 13.23 -9.47
CA THR A 259 -18.54 12.17 -9.95
C THR A 259 -18.48 10.99 -9.00
N LEU A 260 -18.25 9.80 -9.55
CA LEU A 260 -18.12 8.56 -8.81
C LEU A 260 -16.83 7.84 -9.22
N TRP A 261 -15.96 7.56 -8.27
CA TRP A 261 -14.79 6.73 -8.50
C TRP A 261 -15.11 5.27 -8.24
N LEU A 262 -14.92 4.43 -9.25
CA LEU A 262 -15.10 2.99 -9.17
C LEU A 262 -13.77 2.25 -9.27
N ARG A 263 -13.69 1.12 -8.57
CA ARG A 263 -12.59 0.15 -8.66
C ARG A 263 -13.14 -1.19 -9.10
N SER A 264 -12.54 -1.80 -10.12
CA SER A 264 -12.90 -3.19 -10.43
C SER A 264 -12.48 -4.10 -9.29
N ALA A 265 -13.41 -4.95 -8.85
CA ALA A 265 -13.12 -5.98 -7.86
C ALA A 265 -12.26 -7.11 -8.45
N ASP A 266 -12.33 -7.32 -9.76
CA ASP A 266 -11.76 -8.50 -10.41
C ASP A 266 -10.66 -8.20 -11.41
N HIS A 267 -10.51 -6.94 -11.87
CA HIS A 267 -9.55 -6.58 -12.92
C HIS A 267 -8.52 -5.52 -12.50
N GLY A 268 -8.69 -4.90 -11.33
CA GLY A 268 -7.73 -3.93 -10.77
C GLY A 268 -7.73 -2.52 -11.39
N TRP A 269 -8.48 -2.29 -12.48
CA TRP A 269 -8.63 -0.94 -13.05
C TRP A 269 -9.50 -0.02 -12.18
N LYS A 270 -9.38 1.29 -12.42
CA LYS A 270 -10.25 2.33 -11.86
C LYS A 270 -10.89 3.18 -12.96
N LYS A 271 -12.06 3.74 -12.69
CA LYS A 271 -12.77 4.68 -13.56
C LYS A 271 -13.36 5.81 -12.73
N ASN A 272 -13.28 7.04 -13.26
CA ASN A 272 -14.06 8.18 -12.79
C ASN A 272 -15.24 8.37 -13.73
N LEU A 273 -16.45 8.41 -13.20
CA LEU A 273 -17.69 8.45 -13.98
C LEU A 273 -18.59 9.56 -13.48
N LEU A 274 -19.51 10.01 -14.34
CA LEU A 274 -20.59 10.90 -13.91
C LEU A 274 -21.58 10.11 -13.06
N LYS A 275 -21.92 10.68 -11.90
CA LYS A 275 -22.88 10.07 -10.95
C LYS A 275 -24.25 9.87 -11.60
N LEU A 276 -24.67 10.78 -12.47
CA LEU A 276 -25.93 10.68 -13.22
C LEU A 276 -25.99 9.41 -14.07
N ASP A 277 -24.91 9.07 -14.78
CA ASP A 277 -24.86 7.88 -15.63
C ASP A 277 -24.95 6.61 -14.78
N CYS A 278 -24.26 6.58 -13.64
CA CYS A 278 -24.32 5.46 -12.69
C CYS A 278 -25.73 5.22 -12.16
N LEU A 279 -26.42 6.29 -11.75
CA LEU A 279 -27.79 6.24 -11.22
C LEU A 279 -28.83 5.97 -12.31
N SER A 280 -28.52 6.22 -13.59
CA SER A 280 -29.40 5.91 -14.73
C SER A 280 -29.50 4.42 -15.06
N GLY A 281 -28.67 3.58 -14.43
CA GLY A 281 -28.74 2.12 -14.54
C GLY A 281 -27.43 1.42 -14.88
N SER A 282 -26.32 2.17 -15.02
CA SER A 282 -24.97 1.59 -15.18
C SER A 282 -24.44 0.94 -13.92
N LEU A 283 -24.96 1.29 -12.74
CA LEU A 283 -24.61 0.67 -11.46
C LEU A 283 -25.81 -0.08 -10.87
N ARG A 284 -25.61 -1.35 -10.53
CA ARG A 284 -26.65 -2.22 -9.96
C ARG A 284 -26.18 -2.92 -8.69
N LEU A 285 -27.10 -3.19 -7.76
CA LEU A 285 -26.81 -3.90 -6.51
C LEU A 285 -26.42 -5.34 -6.81
N LEU A 286 -25.38 -5.84 -6.14
CA LEU A 286 -25.00 -7.25 -6.21
C LEU A 286 -25.88 -8.07 -5.28
N THR A 287 -26.34 -9.23 -5.75
CA THR A 287 -27.01 -10.25 -4.94
C THR A 287 -26.00 -11.22 -4.34
N LYS A 288 -26.43 -11.97 -3.31
CA LYS A 288 -25.62 -12.98 -2.60
C LYS A 288 -24.85 -13.96 -3.48
N GLU A 289 -25.36 -14.31 -4.66
CA GLU A 289 -24.68 -15.24 -5.56
C GLU A 289 -23.38 -14.68 -6.16
N PHE A 290 -23.19 -13.35 -6.14
CA PHE A 290 -21.99 -12.68 -6.63
C PHE A 290 -21.02 -12.28 -5.50
N SER A 291 -21.16 -12.90 -4.32
CA SER A 291 -20.38 -12.60 -3.12
C SER A 291 -18.98 -13.23 -3.08
N GLU A 292 -18.52 -13.82 -4.18
CA GLU A 292 -17.19 -14.44 -4.25
C GLU A 292 -16.11 -13.43 -3.83
N THR A 293 -15.01 -13.91 -3.24
CA THR A 293 -13.88 -13.02 -2.96
C THR A 293 -13.37 -12.39 -4.26
N PRO A 294 -12.87 -11.14 -4.24
CA PRO A 294 -12.39 -10.52 -5.46
C PRO A 294 -11.26 -11.34 -6.12
N LEU A 295 -11.38 -11.58 -7.43
CA LEU A 295 -10.67 -12.64 -8.17
C LEU A 295 -9.31 -12.16 -8.72
N MET A 296 -8.50 -11.56 -7.86
CA MET A 296 -7.17 -11.08 -8.24
C MET A 296 -6.19 -11.12 -7.07
N TYR A 297 -4.90 -11.17 -7.41
CA TYR A 297 -3.83 -10.97 -6.45
C TYR A 297 -3.27 -9.55 -6.59
N LEU A 298 -2.82 -8.98 -5.48
CA LEU A 298 -2.18 -7.67 -5.45
C LEU A 298 -0.75 -7.77 -4.91
N CYS A 299 0.21 -7.42 -5.77
CA CYS A 299 1.63 -7.51 -5.50
C CYS A 299 2.34 -6.16 -5.66
N CYS A 300 3.55 -6.05 -5.10
CA CYS A 300 4.48 -4.95 -5.31
C CYS A 300 5.87 -5.50 -5.66
N LEU A 301 6.62 -4.78 -6.51
CA LEU A 301 8.00 -5.13 -6.81
C LEU A 301 8.88 -5.04 -5.56
N SER A 302 9.86 -5.93 -5.45
CA SER A 302 10.75 -5.98 -4.29
C SER A 302 11.60 -4.71 -4.10
N THR A 303 11.96 -4.05 -5.19
CA THR A 303 12.69 -2.77 -5.22
C THR A 303 11.77 -1.56 -5.17
N SER A 304 10.44 -1.76 -5.16
CA SER A 304 9.50 -0.65 -5.11
C SER A 304 9.75 0.18 -3.85
N THR A 305 10.05 1.46 -4.07
CA THR A 305 10.42 2.39 -2.99
C THR A 305 9.17 2.97 -2.34
N GLN A 306 9.32 3.55 -1.15
CA GLN A 306 8.27 4.37 -0.53
C GLN A 306 8.05 5.73 -1.22
N TYR A 307 8.83 6.08 -2.24
CA TYR A 307 8.63 7.32 -2.99
C TYR A 307 7.38 7.24 -3.86
N HIS A 308 6.89 8.40 -4.31
CA HIS A 308 5.74 8.47 -5.20
C HIS A 308 6.12 7.78 -6.54
N PRO A 309 5.34 6.77 -6.98
CA PRO A 309 5.55 6.15 -8.29
C PRO A 309 5.52 7.23 -9.37
N HIS A 310 6.54 7.24 -10.23
CA HIS A 310 6.62 8.22 -11.30
C HIS A 310 5.99 7.66 -12.56
N ARG A 311 5.14 8.45 -13.22
CA ARG A 311 4.40 8.04 -14.43
C ARG A 311 5.30 7.45 -15.51
N SER A 312 6.51 7.97 -15.72
CA SER A 312 7.46 7.40 -16.69
C SER A 312 7.92 6.00 -16.32
N GLU A 313 8.15 5.70 -15.04
CA GLU A 313 8.47 4.35 -14.57
C GLU A 313 7.26 3.44 -14.78
N THR A 314 6.07 3.88 -14.38
CA THR A 314 4.81 3.15 -14.60
C THR A 314 4.60 2.83 -16.08
N ASN A 315 4.85 3.78 -16.98
CA ASN A 315 4.72 3.59 -18.43
C ASN A 315 5.74 2.58 -18.98
N ILE A 316 6.97 2.60 -18.48
CA ILE A 316 7.96 1.58 -18.83
C ILE A 316 7.49 0.22 -18.33
N LEU A 317 7.04 0.12 -17.07
CA LEU A 317 6.54 -1.11 -16.50
C LEU A 317 5.35 -1.68 -17.30
N ARG A 318 4.38 -0.83 -17.68
CA ARG A 318 3.26 -1.20 -18.57
C ARG A 318 3.72 -1.69 -19.95
N SER A 319 4.82 -1.15 -20.48
CA SER A 319 5.39 -1.62 -21.75
C SER A 319 6.11 -2.97 -21.64
N ILE A 320 6.68 -3.29 -20.46
CA ILE A 320 7.28 -4.60 -20.17
C ILE A 320 6.18 -5.63 -19.89
N LEU A 321 5.15 -5.21 -19.17
CA LEU A 321 4.08 -6.04 -18.62
C LEU A 321 2.70 -5.58 -19.14
N PRO A 322 2.39 -5.73 -20.44
CA PRO A 322 1.04 -5.51 -20.93
C PRO A 322 0.04 -6.50 -20.27
N THR A 323 -1.23 -6.13 -20.25
CA THR A 323 -2.30 -7.02 -19.76
C THR A 323 -2.28 -8.34 -20.51
N GLY A 324 -2.34 -9.44 -19.78
CA GLY A 324 -2.28 -10.81 -20.30
C GLY A 324 -0.88 -11.43 -20.30
N THR A 325 0.20 -10.67 -20.05
CA THR A 325 1.56 -11.22 -19.98
C THR A 325 1.68 -12.28 -18.91
N LEU A 326 2.28 -13.43 -19.26
CA LEU A 326 2.58 -14.52 -18.34
C LEU A 326 3.82 -14.17 -17.51
N VAL A 327 3.75 -14.34 -16.19
CA VAL A 327 4.84 -14.06 -15.26
C VAL A 327 4.96 -15.11 -14.18
N ASN A 328 6.18 -15.34 -13.71
CA ASN A 328 6.46 -16.10 -12.50
C ASN A 328 6.78 -15.14 -11.36
N ILE A 329 6.36 -15.49 -10.13
CA ILE A 329 6.61 -14.65 -8.96
C ILE A 329 7.36 -15.41 -7.88
N HIS A 330 8.34 -14.77 -7.26
CA HIS A 330 8.95 -15.24 -6.02
C HIS A 330 8.53 -14.32 -4.88
N ARG A 331 7.81 -14.89 -3.90
CA ARG A 331 7.30 -14.14 -2.75
C ARG A 331 8.41 -13.91 -1.73
N LEU A 332 8.58 -12.67 -1.32
CA LEU A 332 9.49 -12.34 -0.23
C LEU A 332 8.78 -12.50 1.12
N SER A 333 9.48 -13.07 2.11
CA SER A 333 8.93 -13.32 3.45
C SER A 333 8.59 -11.99 4.13
N CYS A 334 7.32 -11.61 4.05
CA CYS A 334 6.76 -10.47 4.76
C CYS A 334 5.61 -10.94 5.65
N LYS A 335 5.43 -10.26 6.80
CA LYS A 335 4.25 -10.44 7.65
C LYS A 335 2.97 -10.20 6.83
N ARG A 336 1.80 -10.53 7.39
CA ARG A 336 0.46 -10.57 6.76
C ARG A 336 -0.02 -9.32 5.95
N SER A 337 0.80 -8.31 5.69
CA SER A 337 0.49 -7.12 4.87
C SER A 337 0.21 -7.44 3.40
N LEU A 338 -0.77 -6.73 2.83
CA LEU A 338 -0.98 -6.54 1.39
C LEU A 338 -0.47 -5.13 1.03
N PRO A 339 0.07 -4.86 -0.17
CA PRO A 339 0.35 -5.81 -1.27
C PRO A 339 1.42 -6.86 -0.89
N CYS A 340 1.45 -8.00 -1.60
CA CYS A 340 2.51 -9.01 -1.43
C CYS A 340 3.81 -8.52 -2.09
N LYS A 341 4.92 -8.50 -1.35
CA LYS A 341 6.23 -8.15 -1.91
C LYS A 341 6.78 -9.33 -2.73
N THR A 342 7.06 -9.10 -4.01
CA THR A 342 7.43 -10.15 -4.96
C THR A 342 8.54 -9.71 -5.91
N ASP A 343 9.42 -10.64 -6.25
CA ASP A 343 10.22 -10.57 -7.49
C ASP A 343 9.38 -11.14 -8.63
N ILE A 344 9.34 -10.45 -9.77
CA ILE A 344 8.55 -10.86 -10.95
C ILE A 344 9.51 -11.18 -12.09
N PHE A 345 9.31 -12.34 -12.71
CA PHE A 345 10.10 -12.84 -13.82
C PHE A 345 9.20 -13.05 -15.03
N LEU A 346 9.72 -12.73 -16.21
CA LEU A 346 9.09 -13.04 -17.49
C LEU A 346 9.18 -14.55 -17.77
N ASP A 347 8.50 -15.01 -18.82
CA ASP A 347 8.51 -16.42 -19.27
C ASP A 347 9.91 -16.95 -19.60
N ASN A 348 10.80 -16.08 -20.07
CA ASN A 348 12.21 -16.34 -20.34
C ASN A 348 13.11 -16.29 -19.08
N ASN A 349 12.52 -16.22 -17.88
CA ASN A 349 13.18 -16.05 -16.58
C ASN A 349 13.98 -14.74 -16.42
N GLU A 350 13.79 -13.75 -17.29
CA GLU A 350 14.39 -12.43 -17.11
C GLU A 350 13.67 -11.66 -16.00
N SER A 351 14.43 -11.07 -15.07
CA SER A 351 13.91 -10.24 -13.98
C SER A 351 13.29 -8.97 -14.54
N VAL A 352 12.00 -8.73 -14.24
CA VAL A 352 11.31 -7.50 -14.65
C VAL A 352 12.00 -6.26 -14.10
N ILE A 353 12.60 -6.35 -12.91
CA ILE A 353 13.33 -5.24 -12.29
C ILE A 353 14.57 -4.89 -13.12
N ASP A 354 15.31 -5.88 -13.59
CA ASP A 354 16.53 -5.65 -14.37
C ASP A 354 16.18 -5.04 -15.74
N VAL A 355 15.10 -5.52 -16.37
CA VAL A 355 14.57 -4.94 -17.61
C VAL A 355 14.12 -3.49 -17.38
N LEU A 356 13.42 -3.23 -16.28
CA LEU A 356 12.95 -1.90 -15.92
C LEU A 356 14.11 -0.92 -15.74
N GLU A 357 15.16 -1.28 -15.00
CA GLU A 357 16.33 -0.43 -14.78
C GLU A 357 17.14 -0.20 -16.07
N ARG A 358 17.28 -1.23 -16.91
CA ARG A 358 17.91 -1.11 -18.24
C ARG A 358 17.15 -0.12 -19.12
N LEU A 359 15.82 -0.20 -19.17
CA LEU A 359 14.98 0.69 -19.97
C LEU A 359 14.91 2.11 -19.39
N LYS A 360 14.90 2.27 -18.05
CA LYS A 360 15.00 3.58 -17.39
C LYS A 360 16.30 4.27 -17.77
N THR A 361 17.42 3.56 -17.71
CA THR A 361 18.75 4.06 -18.12
C THR A 361 18.74 4.48 -19.60
N GLY A 362 18.24 3.60 -20.49
CA GLY A 362 18.15 3.89 -21.93
C GLY A 362 17.28 5.09 -22.27
N LYS A 363 16.16 5.28 -21.56
CA LYS A 363 15.24 6.42 -21.73
C LYS A 363 15.63 7.65 -20.90
N ARG A 364 16.76 7.61 -20.18
CA ARG A 364 17.23 8.67 -19.27
C ARG A 364 16.15 9.10 -18.26
N VAL A 365 15.36 8.13 -17.77
CA VAL A 365 14.38 8.38 -16.71
C VAL A 365 15.12 8.42 -15.38
N ILE A 366 15.26 9.62 -14.82
CA ILE A 366 15.91 9.84 -13.52
C ILE A 366 14.86 9.65 -12.43
N HIS A 367 14.98 8.58 -11.65
CA HIS A 367 14.14 8.33 -10.47
C HIS A 367 14.99 7.74 -9.33
N PRO A 368 14.82 8.21 -8.08
CA PRO A 368 13.97 9.33 -7.67
C PRO A 368 14.50 10.67 -8.21
N CYS A 369 13.61 11.50 -8.77
CA CYS A 369 13.97 12.85 -9.20
C CYS A 369 13.92 13.78 -7.98
N PHE A 370 15.06 13.99 -7.34
CA PHE A 370 15.21 14.99 -6.27
C PHE A 370 15.68 16.36 -6.81
N ASP A 371 15.97 16.44 -8.10
CA ASP A 371 16.47 17.65 -8.74
C ASP A 371 15.34 18.63 -9.03
N LEU A 372 15.27 19.69 -8.23
CA LEU A 372 14.48 20.88 -8.55
C LEU A 372 15.26 21.73 -9.56
N VAL A 373 15.11 21.43 -10.84
CA VAL A 373 15.62 22.31 -11.91
C VAL A 373 14.68 23.49 -12.12
N PRO A 374 15.18 24.74 -12.20
CA PRO A 374 14.38 25.87 -12.63
C PRO A 374 13.74 25.55 -13.98
N TYR A 375 12.42 25.68 -14.08
CA TYR A 375 11.71 25.50 -15.35
C TYR A 375 12.32 26.45 -16.39
N LYS A 376 12.97 25.87 -17.40
CA LYS A 376 13.43 26.58 -18.59
C LYS A 376 12.51 26.16 -19.73
N PRO A 377 11.76 27.08 -20.36
CA PRO A 377 11.01 26.75 -21.55
C PRO A 377 12.00 26.36 -22.64
N SER A 378 12.15 25.06 -22.87
CA SER A 378 12.93 24.53 -23.98
C SER A 378 11.97 24.31 -25.15
N PRO A 379 12.28 24.78 -26.36
CA PRO A 379 11.48 24.52 -27.56
C PRO A 379 11.42 23.04 -27.95
N TYR A 380 12.22 22.17 -27.30
CA TYR A 380 12.30 20.73 -27.54
C TYR A 380 11.82 19.87 -26.38
N SER A 381 11.23 20.47 -25.33
CA SER A 381 10.68 19.73 -24.20
C SER A 381 9.18 19.66 -24.35
N GLU A 382 8.68 18.69 -25.12
CA GLU A 382 7.31 18.22 -24.95
C GLU A 382 7.22 17.62 -23.54
N LEU A 383 6.79 18.44 -22.58
CA LEU A 383 6.37 17.93 -21.29
C LEU A 383 5.24 16.94 -21.57
N CYS A 384 5.35 15.74 -21.00
CA CYS A 384 4.28 14.74 -21.09
C CYS A 384 2.99 15.43 -20.63
N LYS A 385 2.02 15.59 -21.54
CA LYS A 385 0.68 16.04 -21.18
C LYS A 385 0.15 14.99 -20.20
N LEU A 386 0.10 15.35 -18.93
CA LEU A 386 -0.61 14.55 -17.93
C LEU A 386 -2.06 14.49 -18.40
N ASP A 387 -2.66 13.30 -18.42
CA ASP A 387 -4.12 13.20 -18.42
C ASP A 387 -4.59 14.00 -17.20
N CYS A 388 -5.32 15.08 -17.43
CA CYS A 388 -5.73 16.03 -16.39
C CYS A 388 -6.48 15.35 -15.24
N ASP A 389 -7.03 14.16 -15.49
CA ASP A 389 -7.97 13.47 -14.62
C ASP A 389 -7.45 12.14 -14.04
N TYR A 390 -6.21 11.72 -14.36
CA TYR A 390 -5.64 10.48 -13.82
C TYR A 390 -4.57 10.74 -12.76
N GLN A 391 -4.84 10.28 -11.54
CA GLN A 391 -3.89 10.30 -10.43
C GLN A 391 -3.46 8.88 -10.06
N GLU A 392 -2.15 8.64 -9.92
CA GLU A 392 -1.59 7.36 -9.47
C GLU A 392 -1.97 7.08 -8.00
N ASP A 393 -2.28 5.83 -7.69
CA ASP A 393 -2.53 5.42 -6.30
C ASP A 393 -1.23 5.42 -5.48
N LEU A 394 -1.29 6.03 -4.31
CA LEU A 394 -0.18 6.11 -3.35
C LEU A 394 -0.37 5.18 -2.15
N GLU A 395 -1.62 4.83 -1.88
CA GLU A 395 -2.04 3.98 -0.76
C GLU A 395 -2.85 2.80 -1.28
N ILE A 396 -2.80 1.70 -0.55
CA ILE A 396 -3.60 0.53 -0.89
C ILE A 396 -5.09 0.87 -0.72
N PHE A 397 -5.91 0.50 -1.69
CA PHE A 397 -7.35 0.62 -1.57
C PHE A 397 -7.84 -0.24 -0.39
N LEU A 398 -8.32 0.42 0.67
CA LEU A 398 -8.61 -0.24 1.96
C LEU A 398 -9.55 -1.45 1.86
N PRO A 399 -10.62 -1.44 1.05
CA PRO A 399 -11.46 -2.63 0.86
C PRO A 399 -10.69 -3.86 0.39
N PHE A 400 -9.65 -3.71 -0.43
CA PHE A 400 -8.81 -4.85 -0.85
C PHE A 400 -7.95 -5.41 0.28
N ALA A 401 -7.59 -4.59 1.29
CA ALA A 401 -6.72 -5.00 2.39
C ALA A 401 -7.49 -5.47 3.63
N ARG A 402 -8.65 -4.86 3.90
CA ARG A 402 -9.43 -4.98 5.14
C ARG A 402 -10.93 -5.21 4.92
N GLY A 403 -11.35 -5.45 3.69
CA GLY A 403 -12.74 -5.79 3.38
C GLY A 403 -13.17 -7.05 4.12
N HIS A 404 -14.42 -7.04 4.55
CA HIS A 404 -15.10 -8.17 5.18
C HIS A 404 -16.44 -8.35 4.47
N LEU A 405 -16.76 -9.58 4.11
CA LEU A 405 -18.01 -9.86 3.42
C LEU A 405 -19.20 -9.50 4.31
N GLU A 406 -20.00 -8.52 3.88
CA GLU A 406 -21.18 -8.04 4.60
C GLU A 406 -22.38 -7.96 3.67
N TYR A 407 -23.56 -8.22 4.22
CA TYR A 407 -24.83 -8.20 3.48
C TYR A 407 -25.78 -7.18 4.09
N ALA A 408 -26.61 -6.58 3.24
CA ALA A 408 -27.63 -5.63 3.65
C ALA A 408 -28.93 -5.80 2.84
N ASN A 409 -30.02 -5.30 3.39
CA ASN A 409 -31.27 -5.11 2.65
C ASN A 409 -31.28 -3.68 2.09
N LEU A 410 -30.82 -3.56 0.84
CA LEU A 410 -30.74 -2.32 0.08
C LEU A 410 -31.86 -2.22 -0.98
#